data_AF-A0A969RWX7-F1
#
_entry.id   AF-A0A969RWX7-F1
#
_cell.length_a   1.000
_cell.length_b   1.000
_cell.length_c   1.000
_cell.angle_alpha   90.00
_cell.angle_beta   90.00
_cell.angle_gamma   90.00
#
_symmetry.space_group_name_H-M   'P 1'
#
loop_
_entity.id
_entity.type
_entity.pdbx_description
1 polymer ?
#
loop_
_entity_poly.entity_id
_entity_poly.type
_entity_poly.pdbx_seq_one_letter_code
_entity_poly.pdbx_strand_id
1 'polypeptide(L)' 'DYTQAIADYTQAIKLKPDYANAYTTRGLVYREKGDKSNAIQDFKRALEFSKDPTLQQMVEQNLRELGAK' A
#
# COMPACT_ATOMS: atom_id res chain seq x y z
N ASP A 1 -9.23 14.50 -0.90
CA ASP A 1 -7.92 14.98 -0.44
C ASP A 1 -7.06 13.78 -0.08
N TYR A 2 -5.89 13.64 -0.70
CA TYR A 2 -4.97 12.54 -0.42
C TYR A 2 -4.35 12.63 0.99
N THR A 3 -4.24 13.83 1.55
CA THR A 3 -3.60 14.08 2.85
C THR A 3 -4.36 13.41 3.99
N GLN A 4 -5.68 13.58 4.03
CA GLN A 4 -6.52 12.97 5.07
C GLN A 4 -6.50 11.44 4.97
N ALA A 5 -6.65 10.88 3.76
CA ALA A 5 -6.61 9.43 3.57
C ALA A 5 -5.25 8.83 4.00
N ILE A 6 -4.14 9.48 3.67
CA ILE A 6 -2.80 9.07 4.13
C ILE A 6 -2.73 9.10 5.66
N ALA A 7 -3.25 10.14 6.30
CA ALA A 7 -3.25 10.25 7.76
C ALA A 7 -4.06 9.13 8.41
N ASP A 8 -5.27 8.84 7.91
CA ASP A 8 -6.16 7.81 8.44
C ASP A 8 -5.51 6.42 8.35
N TYR A 9 -4.96 6.05 7.19
CA TYR A 9 -4.25 4.77 7.05
C TYR A 9 -2.95 4.71 7.84
N THR A 10 -2.29 5.85 8.05
CA THR A 10 -1.12 5.91 8.94
C THR A 10 -1.51 5.62 10.38
N GLN A 11 -2.65 6.10 10.86
CA GLN A 11 -3.15 5.75 12.19
C GLN A 11 -3.56 4.27 12.26
N ALA A 12 -4.23 3.74 11.23
CA ALA A 12 -4.57 2.32 11.16
C ALA A 12 -3.32 1.43 11.25
N ILE A 13 -2.24 1.79 10.56
CA ILE A 13 -0.95 1.09 10.62
C ILE A 13 -0.29 1.21 11.99
N LYS A 14 -0.39 2.36 12.68
CA LYS A 14 0.12 2.49 14.06
C LYS A 14 -0.61 1.58 15.03
N LEU A 15 -1.93 1.46 14.88
CA LEU A 15 -2.77 0.61 15.73
C LEU A 15 -2.58 -0.88 15.41
N LYS A 16 -2.40 -1.21 14.12
CA LYS A 16 -2.18 -2.57 13.64
C LYS A 16 -1.06 -2.61 12.60
N PRO A 17 0.20 -2.78 13.05
CA PRO A 17 1.38 -2.70 12.17
C PRO A 17 1.46 -3.77 11.09
N ASP A 18 0.71 -4.87 11.22
CA ASP A 18 0.63 -5.98 10.28
C ASP A 18 -0.63 -5.92 9.39
N TYR A 19 -1.34 -4.79 9.37
CA TYR A 19 -2.57 -4.67 8.61
C TYR A 19 -2.30 -4.43 7.11
N ALA A 20 -2.12 -5.53 6.37
CA ALA A 20 -1.81 -5.50 4.94
C ALA A 20 -2.75 -4.59 4.11
N ASN A 21 -4.06 -4.61 4.38
CA ASN A 21 -5.02 -3.76 3.66
C ASN A 21 -4.75 -2.26 3.85
N ALA A 22 -4.36 -1.81 5.05
CA ALA A 22 -4.05 -0.40 5.27
C ALA A 22 -2.82 0.06 4.48
N TYR A 23 -1.79 -0.79 4.38
CA TYR A 23 -0.65 -0.52 3.50
C TYR A 23 -1.08 -0.50 2.04
N THR A 24 -1.83 -1.51 1.57
CA THR A 24 -2.32 -1.54 0.18
C THR A 24 -3.10 -0.29 -0.18
N THR A 25 -4.05 0.14 0.67
CA THR A 25 -4.88 1.30 0.36
C THR A 25 -4.07 2.59 0.44
N ARG A 26 -3.17 2.75 1.41
CA ARG A 26 -2.28 3.92 1.46
C ARG A 26 -1.32 3.96 0.27
N GLY A 27 -0.83 2.81 -0.18
CA GLY A 27 -0.02 2.68 -1.39
C GLY A 27 -0.77 3.10 -2.66
N LEU A 28 -2.04 2.71 -2.80
CA LEU A 28 -2.91 3.19 -3.88
C LEU A 28 -3.08 4.71 -3.82
N VAL A 29 -3.33 5.27 -2.63
CA VAL A 29 -3.46 6.73 -2.44
C VAL A 29 -2.17 7.46 -2.85
N TYR A 30 -1.00 6.95 -2.47
CA TYR A 30 0.28 7.52 -2.91
C TYR A 30 0.47 7.42 -4.42
N ARG A 31 0.07 6.29 -5.03
CA ARG A 31 0.12 6.10 -6.48
C ARG A 31 -0.74 7.12 -7.22
N GLU A 32 -1.98 7.33 -6.79
CA GLU A 32 -2.89 8.32 -7.39
C GLU A 32 -2.39 9.76 -7.19
N LYS A 33 -1.69 10.03 -6.07
CA LYS A 33 -1.00 11.31 -5.82
C LYS A 33 0.26 11.49 -6.70
N GLY A 34 0.74 10.43 -7.37
CA GLY A 34 1.97 10.42 -8.15
C GLY A 34 3.24 10.13 -7.35
N ASP A 35 3.12 9.84 -6.05
CA ASP A 35 4.22 9.50 -5.16
C ASP A 35 4.55 8.01 -5.27
N LYS A 36 5.23 7.65 -6.36
CA LYS A 36 5.57 6.26 -6.68
C LYS A 36 6.44 5.61 -5.61
N SER A 37 7.37 6.36 -5.01
CA SER A 37 8.30 5.85 -4.01
C SER A 37 7.57 5.35 -2.77
N ASN A 38 6.67 6.16 -2.20
CA ASN A 38 5.89 5.74 -1.04
C ASN A 38 4.87 4.64 -1.39
N ALA A 39 4.29 4.67 -2.60
CA ALA A 39 3.41 3.61 -3.07
C ALA A 39 4.13 2.24 -3.10
N ILE A 40 5.32 2.17 -3.68
CA ILE A 40 6.13 0.95 -3.75
C ILE A 40 6.48 0.44 -2.34
N GLN A 41 6.85 1.33 -1.43
CA GLN A 41 7.19 0.95 -0.06
C GLN A 41 5.99 0.30 0.65
N ASP A 42 4.82 0.92 0.56
CA ASP A 42 3.60 0.39 1.17
C ASP A 42 3.17 -0.94 0.54
N PHE A 43 3.24 -1.07 -0.78
CA PHE A 43 2.95 -2.32 -1.47
C PHE A 43 3.88 -3.46 -1.06
N LYS A 44 5.18 -3.22 -0.91
CA LYS A 44 6.11 -4.23 -0.40
C LYS A 44 5.73 -4.68 1.01
N ARG A 45 5.40 -3.72 1.88
CA ARG A 45 4.97 -4.01 3.25
C ARG A 45 3.64 -4.77 3.30
N ALA A 46 2.72 -4.50 2.38
CA ALA A 46 1.49 -5.27 2.24
C ALA A 46 1.75 -6.74 1.88
N LEU A 47 2.71 -7.02 1.00
CA LEU A 47 3.11 -8.39 0.63
C LEU A 47 3.76 -9.14 1.81
N GLU A 48 4.54 -8.45 2.65
CA GLU A 48 5.15 -9.05 3.83
C GLU A 48 4.11 -9.56 4.85
N PHE A 49 2.95 -8.89 4.96
CA PHE A 49 1.93 -9.22 5.95
C PHE A 49 0.73 -9.98 5.39
N SER A 50 0.47 -9.92 4.08
CA SER A 50 -0.65 -10.61 3.48
C SER A 50 -0.38 -12.09 3.26
N LYS A 51 -1.35 -12.93 3.64
CA LYS A 51 -1.46 -14.33 3.20
C LYS A 51 -2.56 -14.54 2.17
N ASP A 52 -3.28 -13.48 1.81
CA ASP A 52 -4.36 -13.52 0.83
C ASP A 52 -3.77 -13.45 -0.60
N PRO A 53 -3.92 -14.51 -1.42
CA PRO A 53 -3.36 -14.55 -2.77
C PRO A 53 -4.01 -13.52 -3.70
N THR A 54 -5.27 -13.16 -3.51
CA THR A 54 -5.94 -12.13 -4.31
C THR A 54 -5.34 -10.76 -4.03
N LEU A 55 -5.12 -10.45 -2.74
CA LEU A 55 -4.46 -9.20 -2.36
C LEU A 55 -3.02 -9.17 -2.87
N GLN A 56 -2.28 -10.27 -2.76
CA GLN A 56 -0.92 -10.37 -3.27
C GLN A 56 -0.85 -10.13 -4.78
N GLN A 57 -1.71 -10.80 -5.57
CA GLN A 57 -1.76 -10.62 -7.02
C GLN A 57 -2.05 -9.16 -7.41
N MET A 58 -3.01 -8.52 -6.73
CA MET A 58 -3.34 -7.11 -6.97
C MET A 58 -2.15 -6.20 -6.66
N VAL A 59 -1.50 -6.39 -5.51
CA VAL A 59 -0.34 -5.59 -5.11
C VAL A 59 0.85 -5.80 -6.05
N GLU A 60 1.10 -7.04 -6.47
CA GLU A 60 2.14 -7.34 -7.45
C GLU A 60 1.89 -6.68 -8.81
N GLN A 61 0.64 -6.63 -9.28
CA GLN A 61 0.29 -5.92 -10.51
C GLN A 61 0.61 -4.42 -10.36
N ASN A 62 0.23 -3.80 -9.24
CA ASN A 62 0.54 -2.40 -8.96
C ASN A 62 2.05 -2.15 -8.97
N LEU A 63 2.85 -3.05 -8.38
CA LEU A 63 4.31 -2.96 -8.39
C LEU A 63 4.91 -3.06 -9.79
N ARG A 64 4.36 -3.94 -10.66
CA ARG A 64 4.77 -4.02 -12.07
C ARG A 64 4.48 -2.72 -12.82
N GLU A 65 3.28 -2.17 -12.65
CA GLU A 65 2.86 -0.90 -13.28
C GLU A 65 3.74 0.29 -12.82
N LEU A 66 4.26 0.23 -11.60
CA LEU A 66 5.19 1.21 -11.04
C LEU A 66 6.67 0.95 -11.39
N GLY A 67 6.99 -0.12 -12.13
CA GLY A 67 8.37 -0.46 -12.51
C GLY A 67 9.22 -0.99 -11.36
N ALA A 68 8.60 -1.58 -10.34
CA ALA A 68 9.26 -2.05 -9.11
C ALA A 68 9.34 -3.58 -8.98
N LYS A 69 9.04 -4.32 -10.06
CA LYS A 69 9.07 -5.79 -10.14
C LYS A 69 10.04 -6.25 -11.22
#